data_AF-A0A3S9LFU1-F1
#
_entry.id   AF-A0A3S9LFU1-F1
#
_cell.length_a   1.000
_cell.length_b   1.000
_cell.length_c   1.000
_cell.angle_alpha   90.00
_cell.angle_beta   90.00
_cell.angle_gamma   90.00
#
_symmetry.space_group_name_H-M   'P 1'
#
loop_
_entity.id
_entity.type
_entity.pdbx_description
1 polymer ?
#
loop_
_entity_poly.entity_id
_entity_poly.type
_entity_poly.pdbx_seq_one_letter_code
_entity_poly.pdbx_strand_id
1 'polypeptide(L)'
;MVASQSVRSASGSNTSPRLLFYTHVAAGAVWFGFALIFPAVIGPTLGGLDRETASAVTTALTPKVVFFLLGFSLTTVLSGTLLLSGDLGLGYGFSGRWPTLSLGVGWGLFAFGLVVPNRIHLRAYYESRREEPDPERLESIEKTNLVVGLFEAAVMLGIIVLMTGLRLG
;
A
#
# COMPACT_ATOMS: atom_id res chain seq x y z
N MET A 1 33.29 41.82 2.96
CA MET A 1 34.13 40.61 3.18
C MET A 1 33.45 39.78 4.27
N VAL A 2 32.27 39.22 3.98
CA VAL A 2 32.02 37.77 3.77
C VAL A 2 32.71 36.89 4.82
N ALA A 3 32.01 36.65 5.93
CA ALA A 3 32.35 35.62 6.91
C ALA A 3 31.06 35.04 7.50
N SER A 4 30.31 34.27 6.70
CA SER A 4 29.19 33.47 7.20
C SER A 4 28.92 32.19 6.39
N GLN A 5 29.96 31.62 5.77
CA GLN A 5 29.85 30.34 5.08
C GLN A 5 31.00 29.40 5.48
N SER A 6 30.88 28.77 6.64
CA SER A 6 31.73 27.60 6.94
C SER A 6 31.09 26.53 7.82
N VAL A 7 29.78 26.58 8.05
CA VAL A 7 29.06 25.42 8.62
C VAL A 7 28.31 24.71 7.50
N ARG A 8 29.07 24.18 6.53
CA ARG A 8 28.61 23.02 5.77
C ARG A 8 28.80 21.82 6.69
N SER A 9 27.77 21.56 7.47
CA SER A 9 27.61 20.30 8.18
C SER A 9 27.66 19.17 7.17
N ALA A 10 28.76 18.43 7.20
CA ALA A 10 28.82 17.08 6.69
C ALA A 10 27.88 16.22 7.55
N SER A 11 26.70 15.91 7.03
CA SER A 11 25.90 14.78 7.49
C SER A 11 25.53 13.93 6.26
N GLY A 12 25.98 12.69 6.27
CA GLY A 12 25.96 11.76 5.14
C GLY A 12 24.58 11.22 4.80
N SER A 13 23.71 12.04 4.18
CA SER A 13 22.69 11.50 3.28
C SER A 13 22.49 12.47 2.10
N ASN A 14 22.90 12.03 0.90
CA ASN A 14 22.67 12.74 -0.36
C ASN A 14 21.20 12.64 -0.82
N THR A 15 20.27 12.48 0.11
CA THR A 15 18.88 12.20 -0.23
C THR A 15 18.15 13.53 -0.41
N SER A 16 17.95 13.93 -1.67
CA SER A 16 17.19 15.13 -2.01
C SER A 16 15.73 14.98 -1.52
N PRO A 17 15.23 15.87 -0.63
CA PRO A 17 13.85 15.77 -0.13
C PRO A 17 12.79 15.82 -1.24
N ARG A 18 13.07 16.54 -2.33
CA ARG A 18 12.21 16.54 -3.53
C ARG A 18 12.15 15.17 -4.20
N LEU A 19 13.29 14.49 -4.30
CA LEU A 19 13.34 13.14 -4.86
C LEU A 19 12.54 12.18 -3.98
N LEU A 20 12.69 12.26 -2.65
CA LEU A 20 11.88 11.48 -1.71
C LEU A 20 10.38 11.75 -1.87
N PHE A 21 9.98 13.01 -2.02
CA PHE A 21 8.59 13.37 -2.25
C PHE A 21 8.04 12.72 -3.52
N TYR A 22 8.77 12.80 -4.64
CA TYR A 22 8.36 12.14 -5.87
C TYR A 22 8.32 10.62 -5.74
N THR A 23 9.31 10.02 -5.07
CA THR A 23 9.30 8.57 -4.77
C THR A 23 8.08 8.18 -3.95
N HIS A 24 7.73 8.96 -2.92
CA HIS A 24 6.57 8.72 -2.08
C HIS A 24 5.26 8.76 -2.89
N VAL A 25 5.05 9.84 -3.64
CA VAL A 25 3.84 10.04 -4.45
C VAL A 25 3.75 8.98 -5.56
N ALA A 26 4.84 8.72 -6.27
CA ALA A 26 4.86 7.72 -7.34
C ALA A 26 4.63 6.32 -6.80
N ALA A 27 5.30 5.93 -5.70
CA ALA A 27 5.11 4.61 -5.10
C ALA A 27 3.68 4.44 -4.57
N GLY A 28 3.13 5.47 -3.93
CA GLY A 28 1.76 5.47 -3.42
C GLY A 28 0.73 5.39 -4.53
N ALA A 29 0.92 6.14 -5.61
CA ALA A 29 0.05 6.09 -6.78
C ALA A 29 0.08 4.71 -7.47
N VAL A 30 1.27 4.10 -7.60
CA VAL A 30 1.41 2.75 -8.15
C VAL A 30 0.75 1.73 -7.24
N TRP A 31 0.98 1.79 -5.93
CA TRP A 31 0.37 0.87 -4.96
C TRP A 31 -1.15 0.94 -5.00
N PHE A 32 -1.72 2.15 -4.86
CA PHE A 32 -3.16 2.36 -4.85
C PHE A 32 -3.80 2.04 -6.21
N GLY A 33 -3.21 2.53 -7.29
CA GLY A 33 -3.68 2.28 -8.65
C GLY A 33 -3.71 0.79 -8.97
N PHE A 34 -2.66 0.05 -8.59
CA PHE A 34 -2.63 -1.39 -8.75
C PHE A 34 -3.74 -2.07 -7.94
N ALA A 35 -3.93 -1.69 -6.68
CA ALA A 35 -4.96 -2.27 -5.81
C ALA A 35 -6.39 -2.09 -6.35
N LEU A 36 -6.66 -1.04 -7.13
CA LEU A 36 -7.97 -0.83 -7.77
C LEU A 36 -8.07 -1.48 -9.15
N ILE A 37 -7.10 -1.23 -10.02
CA ILE A 37 -7.17 -1.61 -11.44
C ILE A 37 -6.99 -3.11 -11.59
N PHE A 38 -6.05 -3.71 -10.85
CA PHE A 38 -5.73 -5.11 -11.02
C PHE A 38 -6.94 -6.02 -10.72
N PRO A 39 -7.66 -5.91 -9.59
CA PRO A 39 -8.85 -6.73 -9.37
C PRO A 39 -9.98 -6.46 -10.37
N ALA A 40 -10.17 -5.20 -10.76
CA ALA A 40 -11.20 -4.80 -11.73
C ALA A 40 -10.98 -5.40 -13.12
N VAL A 41 -9.72 -5.60 -13.52
CA VAL A 41 -9.36 -6.20 -14.82
C VAL A 41 -9.24 -7.72 -14.72
N ILE A 42 -8.54 -8.21 -13.70
CA ILE A 42 -8.22 -9.63 -13.56
C ILE A 42 -9.43 -10.45 -13.13
N GLY A 43 -10.32 -9.92 -12.28
CA GLY A 43 -11.52 -10.62 -11.83
C GLY A 43 -12.40 -11.09 -13.01
N PRO A 44 -12.88 -10.18 -13.88
CA PRO A 44 -13.64 -10.54 -15.07
C PRO A 44 -12.85 -11.44 -16.04
N THR A 45 -11.54 -11.21 -16.17
CA THR A 45 -10.67 -12.01 -17.07
C THR A 45 -10.59 -13.46 -16.60
N LEU A 46 -10.41 -13.71 -15.30
CA LEU A 46 -10.36 -15.06 -14.74
C LEU A 46 -11.74 -15.74 -14.78
N GLY A 47 -12.83 -14.99 -14.63
CA GLY A 47 -14.20 -15.51 -14.72
C GLY A 47 -14.59 -16.03 -16.11
N GLY A 48 -13.88 -15.61 -17.16
CA GLY A 48 -14.05 -16.11 -18.53
C GLY A 48 -13.26 -17.38 -18.86
N LEU A 49 -12.39 -17.85 -17.96
CA LEU A 49 -11.54 -19.02 -18.17
C LEU A 49 -12.15 -20.27 -17.52
N ASP A 50 -11.73 -21.44 -17.99
CA ASP A 50 -12.00 -22.67 -17.25
C ASP A 50 -11.28 -22.69 -15.89
N ARG A 51 -11.75 -23.53 -14.98
CA ARG A 51 -11.27 -23.58 -13.59
C ARG A 51 -9.78 -23.95 -13.48
N GLU A 52 -9.29 -24.82 -14.35
CA GLU A 52 -7.91 -25.28 -14.31
C GLU A 52 -6.95 -24.17 -14.75
N THR A 53 -7.27 -23.51 -15.87
CA THR A 53 -6.51 -22.38 -16.40
C THR A 53 -6.54 -21.19 -15.43
N ALA A 54 -7.70 -20.84 -14.88
CA ALA A 54 -7.81 -19.76 -13.89
C ALA A 54 -6.96 -20.03 -12.63
N SER A 55 -6.95 -21.28 -12.17
CA SER A 55 -6.12 -21.73 -11.04
C SER A 55 -4.62 -21.63 -11.33
N ALA A 56 -4.19 -22.06 -12.53
CA ALA A 56 -2.80 -21.98 -12.96
C ALA A 56 -2.31 -20.53 -13.05
N VAL A 57 -3.10 -19.64 -13.67
CA VAL A 57 -2.79 -18.21 -13.74
C VAL A 57 -2.71 -17.60 -12.34
N THR A 58 -3.72 -17.86 -11.49
CA THR A 58 -3.76 -17.32 -10.12
C THR A 58 -2.57 -17.78 -9.30
N THR A 59 -2.21 -19.06 -9.37
CA THR A 59 -1.07 -19.64 -8.64
C THR A 59 0.26 -19.01 -9.07
N ALA A 60 0.45 -18.77 -10.37
CA ALA A 60 1.67 -18.16 -10.88
C ALA A 60 1.75 -16.64 -10.63
N LEU A 61 0.59 -15.97 -10.59
CA LEU A 61 0.51 -14.52 -10.52
C LEU A 61 0.49 -14.00 -9.08
N THR A 62 -0.23 -14.67 -8.17
CA THR A 62 -0.36 -14.28 -6.76
C THR A 62 0.96 -13.91 -6.08
N PRO A 63 2.03 -14.74 -6.10
CA PRO A 63 3.28 -14.39 -5.41
C PRO A 63 3.95 -13.13 -5.98
N LYS A 64 3.83 -12.90 -7.30
CA LYS A 64 4.39 -11.70 -7.95
C LYS A 64 3.63 -10.45 -7.53
N VAL A 65 2.30 -10.55 -7.48
CA VAL A 65 1.42 -9.47 -7.04
C VAL A 65 1.66 -9.12 -5.58
N VAL A 66 1.75 -10.13 -4.71
CA VAL A 66 2.06 -9.93 -3.28
C VAL A 66 3.41 -9.23 -3.13
N PHE A 67 4.47 -9.72 -3.78
CA PHE A 67 5.77 -9.08 -3.71
C PHE A 67 5.76 -7.63 -4.22
N PHE A 68 5.06 -7.38 -5.34
CA PHE A 68 4.90 -6.05 -5.92
C PHE A 68 4.20 -5.09 -4.94
N LEU A 69 3.04 -5.50 -4.41
CA LEU A 69 2.26 -4.71 -3.46
C LEU A 69 3.04 -4.44 -2.17
N LEU A 70 3.75 -5.44 -1.64
CA LEU A 70 4.60 -5.29 -0.46
C LEU A 70 5.72 -4.26 -0.69
N GLY A 71 6.41 -4.34 -1.84
CA GLY A 71 7.50 -3.42 -2.17
C GLY A 71 7.04 -1.97 -2.29
N PHE A 72 5.97 -1.72 -3.04
CA PHE A 72 5.45 -0.37 -3.26
C PHE A 72 4.77 0.22 -2.02
N SER A 73 4.01 -0.58 -1.26
CA SER A 73 3.41 -0.14 -0.01
C SER A 73 4.46 0.21 1.04
N LEU A 74 5.46 -0.64 1.23
CA LEU A 74 6.56 -0.37 2.16
C LEU A 74 7.35 0.87 1.73
N THR A 75 7.66 1.01 0.43
CA THR A 75 8.35 2.19 -0.08
C THR A 75 7.54 3.46 0.16
N THR A 76 6.23 3.44 -0.04
CA THR A 76 5.32 4.56 0.22
C THR A 76 5.39 4.96 1.69
N VAL A 77 5.22 4.01 2.60
CA VAL A 77 5.14 4.29 4.03
C VAL A 77 6.51 4.69 4.62
N LEU A 78 7.61 4.05 4.17
CA LEU A 78 8.97 4.43 4.57
C LEU A 78 9.35 5.82 4.07
N SER A 79 9.13 6.11 2.80
CA SER A 79 9.41 7.44 2.25
C SER A 79 8.57 8.53 2.93
N GLY A 80 7.30 8.25 3.27
CA GLY A 80 6.46 9.15 4.05
C GLY A 80 6.99 9.39 5.46
N THR A 81 7.51 8.33 6.10
CA THR A 81 8.17 8.43 7.41
C THR A 81 9.41 9.32 7.34
N LEU A 82 10.26 9.13 6.32
CA LEU A 82 11.46 9.94 6.13
C LEU A 82 11.14 11.41 5.82
N LEU A 83 10.05 11.69 5.11
CA LEU A 83 9.58 13.05 4.84
C LEU A 83 9.06 13.77 6.09
N LEU A 84 8.48 13.03 7.05
CA LEU A 84 7.96 13.55 8.31
C LEU A 84 9.04 13.72 9.39
N SER A 85 10.11 12.91 9.35
CA SER A 85 11.19 12.91 10.34
C SER A 85 12.03 14.19 10.26
N GLY A 86 11.71 15.17 11.11
CA GLY A 86 12.47 16.42 11.27
C GLY A 86 13.89 16.21 11.80
N ASP A 87 14.12 15.19 12.63
CA ASP A 87 15.42 14.90 13.27
C ASP A 87 16.49 14.39 12.28
N LEU A 88 16.06 13.87 11.13
CA LEU A 88 16.96 13.50 10.03
C LEU A 88 17.29 14.70 9.12
N GLY A 89 16.78 15.90 9.43
CA GLY A 89 17.01 17.13 8.65
C GLY A 89 16.25 17.19 7.32
N LEU A 90 15.34 16.25 7.06
CA LEU A 90 14.62 16.12 5.79
C LEU A 90 13.26 16.85 5.75
N GLY A 91 12.84 17.46 6.87
CA GLY A 91 11.53 18.09 7.09
C GLY A 91 11.09 19.05 5.98
N TYR A 92 10.50 18.47 4.93
CA TYR A 92 10.16 19.14 3.68
C TYR A 92 8.76 19.76 3.76
N GLY A 93 8.51 20.58 4.79
CA GLY A 93 7.20 21.21 5.04
C GLY A 93 6.08 20.23 5.47
N PHE A 94 6.37 18.94 5.60
CA PHE A 94 5.48 17.94 6.18
C PHE A 94 5.62 17.92 7.70
N SER A 95 5.25 18.99 8.38
CA SER A 95 5.16 19.03 9.84
C SER A 95 3.74 19.42 10.26
N GLY A 96 3.24 18.80 11.33
CA GLY A 96 1.90 19.07 11.86
C GLY A 96 0.97 17.86 11.89
N ARG A 97 -0.21 18.06 12.49
CA ARG A 97 -1.12 16.97 12.84
C ARG A 97 -1.57 16.11 11.65
N TRP A 98 -1.84 16.73 10.51
CA TRP A 98 -2.49 16.05 9.38
C TRP A 98 -1.55 15.07 8.65
N PRO A 99 -0.31 15.44 8.29
CA PRO A 99 0.68 14.48 7.82
C PRO A 99 0.96 13.36 8.81
N THR A 100 1.06 13.65 10.11
CA THR A 100 1.31 12.64 11.14
C THR A 100 0.17 11.64 11.26
N LEU A 101 -1.08 12.11 11.27
CA LEU A 101 -2.25 11.24 11.28
C LEU A 101 -2.32 10.39 9.99
N SER A 102 -2.07 11.00 8.83
CA SER A 102 -2.02 10.31 7.54
C SER A 102 -0.98 9.19 7.54
N LEU A 103 0.20 9.46 8.06
CA LEU A 103 1.26 8.46 8.17
C LEU A 103 0.88 7.34 9.16
N GLY A 104 0.27 7.67 10.28
CA GLY A 104 -0.24 6.69 11.24
C GLY A 104 -1.29 5.76 10.62
N VAL A 105 -2.24 6.31 9.88
CA VAL A 105 -3.24 5.53 9.12
C VAL A 105 -2.56 4.72 8.01
N GLY A 106 -1.55 5.26 7.32
CA GLY A 106 -0.78 4.54 6.30
C GLY A 106 -0.02 3.33 6.85
N TRP A 107 0.68 3.47 7.98
CA TRP A 107 1.30 2.35 8.70
C TRP A 107 0.26 1.33 9.18
N GLY A 108 -0.87 1.81 9.69
CA GLY A 108 -1.99 0.97 10.11
C GLY A 108 -2.54 0.15 8.94
N LEU A 109 -2.73 0.77 7.78
CA LEU A 109 -3.19 0.10 6.55
C LEU A 109 -2.15 -0.91 6.03
N PHE A 110 -0.86 -0.56 6.07
CA PHE A 110 0.20 -1.50 5.71
C PHE A 110 0.21 -2.74 6.62
N ALA A 111 0.16 -2.55 7.93
CA ALA A 111 0.10 -3.65 8.90
C ALA A 111 -1.19 -4.46 8.76
N PHE A 112 -2.33 -3.79 8.53
CA PHE A 112 -3.61 -4.43 8.25
C PHE A 112 -3.52 -5.32 7.00
N GLY A 113 -2.94 -4.80 5.91
CA GLY A 113 -2.73 -5.53 4.66
C GLY A 113 -1.81 -6.75 4.80
N LEU A 114 -0.86 -6.72 5.74
CA LEU A 114 -0.02 -7.88 6.08
C LEU A 114 -0.77 -8.96 6.85
N VAL A 115 -1.70 -8.57 7.74
CA VAL A 115 -2.35 -9.50 8.66
C VAL A 115 -3.65 -10.06 8.09
N VAL A 116 -4.54 -9.17 7.64
CA VAL A 116 -5.93 -9.52 7.29
C VAL A 116 -6.02 -10.21 5.93
N PRO A 117 -5.54 -9.62 4.81
CA PRO A 117 -5.49 -10.30 3.52
C PRO A 117 -4.73 -11.62 3.58
N ASN A 118 -3.56 -11.67 4.25
CA ASN A 118 -2.79 -12.90 4.37
C ASN A 118 -3.59 -14.01 5.06
N ARG A 119 -4.34 -13.69 6.13
CA ARG A 119 -5.23 -14.66 6.80
C ARG A 119 -6.35 -15.13 5.87
N ILE A 120 -6.94 -14.24 5.07
CA ILE A 120 -8.02 -14.58 4.13
C ILE A 120 -7.48 -15.51 3.03
N HIS A 121 -6.34 -15.18 2.43
CA HIS A 121 -5.69 -15.99 1.41
C HIS A 121 -5.29 -17.37 1.91
N LEU A 122 -4.76 -17.48 3.13
CA LEU A 122 -4.43 -18.77 3.73
C LEU A 122 -5.68 -19.64 3.89
N ARG A 123 -6.80 -19.09 4.36
CA ARG A 123 -8.05 -19.87 4.48
C ARG A 123 -8.64 -20.24 3.12
N ALA A 124 -8.57 -19.36 2.11
CA ALA A 124 -8.94 -19.73 0.74
C ALA A 124 -8.08 -20.88 0.21
N TYR A 125 -6.77 -20.82 0.45
CA TYR A 125 -5.82 -21.86 0.06
C TYR A 125 -6.10 -23.19 0.75
N TYR A 126 -6.30 -23.20 2.07
CA TYR A 126 -6.58 -24.43 2.79
C TYR A 126 -7.96 -25.01 2.46
N GLU A 127 -8.99 -24.19 2.25
CA GLU A 127 -10.33 -24.67 1.89
C GLU A 127 -10.35 -25.28 0.48
N SER A 128 -9.67 -24.66 -0.48
CA SER A 128 -9.54 -25.19 -1.86
C SER A 128 -8.72 -26.48 -1.96
N ARG A 129 -7.91 -26.79 -0.95
CA ARG A 129 -7.08 -28.02 -0.88
C ARG A 129 -7.77 -29.18 -0.13
N ARG A 130 -9.00 -29.01 0.33
CA ARG A 130 -9.75 -30.09 1.01
C ARG A 130 -10.21 -31.15 0.02
N GLU A 131 -10.38 -32.38 0.52
CA GLU A 131 -10.89 -33.51 -0.27
C GLU A 131 -12.32 -33.26 -0.79
N GLU A 132 -13.14 -32.56 0.00
CA GLU A 132 -14.46 -32.04 -0.39
C GLU A 132 -14.54 -30.53 -0.11
N PRO A 133 -14.22 -29.66 -1.09
CA PRO A 133 -14.31 -28.22 -0.94
C PRO A 133 -15.77 -27.76 -0.80
N ASP A 134 -16.06 -26.98 0.24
CA ASP A 134 -17.39 -26.41 0.47
C ASP A 134 -17.58 -25.11 -0.34
N PRO A 135 -18.46 -25.10 -1.36
CA PRO A 135 -18.65 -23.92 -2.22
C PRO A 135 -19.22 -22.71 -1.47
N GLU A 136 -20.08 -22.91 -0.47
CA GLU A 136 -20.67 -21.80 0.30
C GLU A 136 -19.61 -21.07 1.14
N ARG A 137 -18.66 -21.83 1.71
CA ARG A 137 -17.52 -21.25 2.44
C ARG A 137 -16.60 -20.46 1.52
N LEU A 138 -16.30 -20.99 0.34
CA LEU A 138 -15.47 -20.28 -0.65
C LEU A 138 -16.11 -18.96 -1.10
N GLU A 139 -17.42 -18.96 -1.37
CA GLU A 139 -18.16 -17.75 -1.72
C GLU A 139 -18.14 -16.71 -0.58
N SER A 140 -18.29 -17.16 0.67
CA SER A 140 -18.22 -16.28 1.84
C SER A 140 -16.84 -15.63 2.04
N ILE A 141 -15.77 -16.37 1.72
CA ILE A 141 -14.39 -15.89 1.75
C ILE A 141 -14.18 -14.84 0.66
N GLU A 142 -14.70 -15.07 -0.55
CA GLU A 142 -14.62 -14.14 -1.66
C GLU A 142 -15.35 -12.82 -1.36
N LYS A 143 -16.60 -12.89 -0.84
CA LYS A 143 -17.35 -11.70 -0.40
C LYS A 143 -16.59 -10.92 0.67
N THR A 144 -15.99 -11.62 1.64
CA THR A 144 -15.17 -10.97 2.68
C THR A 144 -13.97 -10.28 2.06
N ASN A 145 -13.29 -10.92 1.11
CA ASN A 145 -12.13 -10.34 0.43
C ASN A 145 -12.51 -9.06 -0.34
N LEU A 146 -13.64 -9.06 -1.05
CA LEU A 146 -14.16 -7.89 -1.75
C LEU A 146 -14.45 -6.72 -0.78
N VAL A 147 -15.13 -7.01 0.33
CA VAL A 147 -15.46 -5.98 1.34
C VAL A 147 -14.18 -5.39 1.95
N VAL A 148 -13.20 -6.25 2.27
CA VAL A 148 -11.90 -5.80 2.78
C VAL A 148 -11.18 -4.92 1.76
N GLY A 149 -11.12 -5.33 0.49
CA GLY A 149 -10.50 -4.51 -0.56
C GLY A 149 -11.17 -3.16 -0.77
N LEU A 150 -12.51 -3.10 -0.72
CA LEU A 150 -13.25 -1.83 -0.80
C LEU A 150 -12.97 -0.94 0.42
N PHE A 151 -12.89 -1.53 1.61
CA PHE A 151 -12.51 -0.81 2.83
C PHE A 151 -11.10 -0.25 2.72
N GLU A 152 -10.12 -1.04 2.26
CA GLU A 152 -8.74 -0.56 2.05
C GLU A 152 -8.70 0.60 1.05
N ALA A 153 -9.42 0.50 -0.07
CA ALA A 153 -9.54 1.57 -1.05
C ALA A 153 -10.14 2.85 -0.45
N ALA A 154 -11.21 2.74 0.35
CA ALA A 154 -11.82 3.86 1.03
C ALA A 154 -10.87 4.51 2.04
N VAL A 155 -10.09 3.72 2.78
CA VAL A 155 -9.06 4.23 3.69
C VAL A 155 -7.96 4.96 2.91
N MET A 156 -7.49 4.43 1.77
CA MET A 156 -6.48 5.11 0.93
C MET A 156 -6.99 6.47 0.42
N LEU A 157 -8.25 6.55 -0.03
CA LEU A 157 -8.88 7.83 -0.38
C LEU A 157 -8.95 8.77 0.83
N GLY A 158 -9.29 8.25 2.00
CA GLY A 158 -9.27 8.99 3.26
C GLY A 158 -7.88 9.55 3.59
N ILE A 159 -6.82 8.77 3.40
CA ILE A 159 -5.42 9.22 3.57
C ILE A 159 -5.10 10.36 2.58
N ILE A 160 -5.50 10.25 1.31
CA ILE A 160 -5.28 11.31 0.32
C ILE A 160 -5.95 12.61 0.77
N VAL A 161 -7.22 12.54 1.21
CA VAL A 161 -7.95 13.70 1.75
C VAL A 161 -7.24 14.27 2.99
N LEU A 162 -6.80 13.40 3.90
CA LEU A 162 -6.09 13.78 5.12
C LEU A 162 -4.74 14.46 4.82
N MET A 163 -4.04 14.02 3.77
CA MET A 163 -2.79 14.62 3.31
C MET A 163 -2.97 16.01 2.69
N THR A 164 -4.12 16.28 2.06
CA THR A 164 -4.46 17.65 1.65
C THR A 164 -4.74 18.58 2.84
N GLY A 165 -4.81 18.00 4.05
CA GLY A 165 -4.96 18.72 5.30
C GLY A 165 -6.25 19.50 5.37
N LEU A 166 -7.34 19.00 4.74
CA LEU A 166 -8.64 19.64 4.54
C LEU A 166 -8.64 21.05 5.11
N ARG A 167 -8.37 22.02 4.24
CA ARG A 167 -8.25 23.47 4.43
C ARG A 167 -9.57 24.12 4.94
N LEU A 168 -10.23 23.45 5.89
CA LEU A 168 -11.38 23.84 6.71
C LEU A 168 -10.87 23.86 8.16
N GLY A 169 -10.11 24.90 8.46
CA GLY A 169 -9.47 25.17 9.75
C GLY A 169 -8.49 26.32 9.60
#